data_AF-A0AA46PLR1-F1
#
_entry.id   AF-A0AA46PLR1-F1
#
_cell.length_a   1.000
_cell.length_b   1.000
_cell.length_c   1.000
_cell.angle_alpha   90.00
_cell.angle_beta   90.00
_cell.angle_gamma   90.00
#
_symmetry.space_group_name_H-M   'P 1'
#
loop_
_entity.id
_entity.type
_entity.pdbx_description
1 polymer ?
#
loop_
_entity_poly.entity_id
_entity_poly.type
_entity_poly.pdbx_seq_one_letter_code
_entity_poly.pdbx_strand_id
1 'polypeptide(L)'
;MLGSMPPRTTRRSDAARTAILTAAVELVGEVGYSKSSIEAIAARAGVGKQTIYRWWSSKGSVLLDAYLNANVGGEPEDPQGLPNTGDLVADMRAVLRATVDELNDPRFERPLRALTVAVLEDESLAAEYSRRLDEPTRQMKKERLRAAQRQGQLSSDVDLDAVVDTLFAPVAQRWLLRSGPLTYEYTDHLVETVLTGLPRPGS
;
A
#
# COMPACT_ATOMS: atom_id res chain seq x y z
N MET A 1 -5.45 15.09 -34.97
CA MET A 1 -4.70 15.97 -34.04
C MET A 1 -3.44 15.22 -33.61
N LEU A 2 -2.26 15.72 -33.96
CA LEU A 2 -0.97 15.09 -33.70
C LEU A 2 -0.57 15.36 -32.23
N GLY A 3 -0.43 14.29 -31.43
CA GLY A 3 0.09 14.36 -30.08
C GLY A 3 1.55 14.83 -30.10
N SER A 4 1.84 15.95 -29.45
CA SER A 4 3.19 16.50 -29.35
C SER A 4 4.06 15.54 -28.53
N MET A 5 5.09 14.97 -29.16
CA MET A 5 6.06 14.12 -28.47
C MET A 5 6.81 14.95 -27.42
N PRO A 6 6.89 14.50 -26.15
CA PRO A 6 7.61 15.22 -25.12
C PRO A 6 9.09 15.44 -25.53
N PRO A 7 9.69 16.58 -25.15
CA PRO A 7 11.06 16.92 -25.51
C PRO A 7 12.05 15.80 -25.14
N ARG A 8 13.12 15.62 -25.92
CA ARG A 8 14.10 14.52 -25.72
C ARG A 8 14.69 14.46 -24.30
N THR A 9 14.76 15.59 -23.62
CA THR A 9 15.26 15.74 -22.25
C THR A 9 14.31 15.12 -21.22
N THR A 10 13.00 15.31 -21.36
CA THR A 10 12.00 14.74 -20.45
C THR A 10 11.88 13.23 -20.65
N ARG A 11 11.86 12.74 -21.90
CA ARG A 11 11.87 11.29 -22.17
C ARG A 11 13.08 10.56 -21.59
N ARG A 12 14.27 11.16 -21.66
CA ARG A 12 15.49 10.58 -21.07
C ARG A 12 15.45 10.61 -19.54
N SER A 13 14.86 11.65 -18.96
CA SER A 13 14.63 11.79 -17.52
C SER A 13 13.67 10.71 -17.00
N ASP A 14 12.57 10.48 -17.72
CA ASP A 14 11.56 9.47 -17.36
C ASP A 14 12.13 8.05 -17.47
N ALA A 15 12.85 7.74 -18.55
CA ALA A 15 13.50 6.45 -18.72
C ALA A 15 14.53 6.17 -17.60
N ALA A 16 15.31 7.17 -17.20
CA ALA A 16 16.24 7.05 -16.07
C ALA A 16 15.49 6.84 -14.74
N ARG A 17 14.38 7.55 -14.52
CA ARG A 17 13.54 7.36 -13.32
C ARG A 17 13.01 5.94 -13.24
N THR A 18 12.40 5.43 -14.31
CA THR A 18 11.91 4.04 -14.37
C THR A 18 13.04 3.04 -14.11
N ALA A 19 14.19 3.20 -14.77
CA ALA A 19 15.34 2.30 -14.58
C ALA A 19 15.81 2.24 -13.12
N ILE A 20 15.80 3.38 -12.41
CA ILE A 20 16.18 3.46 -10.99
C ILE A 20 15.16 2.75 -10.11
N LEU A 21 13.86 2.97 -10.33
CA LEU A 21 12.81 2.33 -9.55
C LEU A 21 12.81 0.80 -9.74
N THR A 22 12.95 0.33 -10.97
CA THR A 22 13.08 -1.10 -11.29
C THR A 22 14.31 -1.70 -10.61
N ALA A 23 15.49 -1.08 -10.77
CA ALA A 23 16.73 -1.55 -10.16
C ALA A 23 16.65 -1.60 -8.62
N ALA A 24 15.94 -0.67 -7.99
CA ALA A 24 15.74 -0.65 -6.55
C ALA A 24 14.89 -1.85 -6.08
N VAL A 25 13.75 -2.11 -6.73
CA VAL A 25 12.87 -3.23 -6.40
C VAL A 25 13.57 -4.57 -6.60
N GLU A 26 14.24 -4.76 -7.74
CA GLU A 26 14.98 -5.99 -8.05
C GLU A 26 16.09 -6.23 -7.02
N LEU A 27 16.96 -5.25 -6.79
CA LEU A 27 18.08 -5.38 -5.85
C LEU A 27 17.58 -5.68 -4.43
N VAL A 28 16.55 -4.98 -3.98
CA VAL A 28 15.98 -5.21 -2.65
C VAL A 28 15.31 -6.58 -2.56
N GLY A 29 14.68 -7.06 -3.63
CA GLY A 29 14.15 -8.42 -3.73
C GLY A 29 15.23 -9.50 -3.71
N GLU A 30 16.43 -9.22 -4.23
CA GLU A 30 17.58 -10.13 -4.27
C GLU A 30 18.34 -10.21 -2.93
N VAL A 31 18.72 -9.05 -2.36
CA VAL A 31 19.64 -9.00 -1.21
C VAL A 31 18.99 -8.47 0.09
N GLY A 32 17.75 -7.99 0.02
CA GLY A 32 17.05 -7.36 1.14
C GLY A 32 17.41 -5.89 1.33
N TYR A 33 16.53 -5.14 2.04
CA TYR A 33 16.69 -3.71 2.25
C TYR A 33 18.03 -3.36 2.90
N SER A 34 18.38 -3.98 4.02
CA SER A 34 19.59 -3.63 4.79
C SER A 34 20.90 -3.86 4.03
N LYS A 35 20.96 -4.83 3.11
CA LYS A 35 22.17 -5.14 2.31
C LYS A 35 22.26 -4.35 1.00
N SER A 36 21.20 -3.63 0.62
CA SER A 36 21.20 -2.78 -0.58
C SER A 36 21.75 -1.38 -0.28
N SER A 37 22.23 -0.69 -1.33
CA SER A 37 22.75 0.68 -1.22
C SER A 37 22.36 1.52 -2.44
N ILE A 38 22.39 2.85 -2.29
CA ILE A 38 22.18 3.78 -3.41
C ILE A 38 23.21 3.55 -4.52
N GLU A 39 24.45 3.23 -4.17
CA GLU A 39 25.53 2.93 -5.10
C GLU A 39 25.22 1.67 -5.93
N ALA A 40 24.73 0.62 -5.29
CA ALA A 40 24.34 -0.62 -5.97
C ALA A 40 23.11 -0.42 -6.86
N ILE A 41 22.15 0.41 -6.45
CA ILE A 41 21.00 0.81 -7.27
C ILE A 41 21.49 1.60 -8.50
N ALA A 42 22.36 2.59 -8.31
CA ALA A 42 22.91 3.42 -9.37
C ALA A 42 23.68 2.58 -10.41
N ALA A 43 24.54 1.67 -9.92
CA ALA A 43 25.30 0.76 -10.76
C ALA A 43 24.39 -0.13 -11.62
N ARG A 44 23.31 -0.67 -11.03
CA ARG A 44 22.35 -1.52 -11.73
C ARG A 44 21.49 -0.76 -12.74
N ALA A 45 21.06 0.44 -12.38
CA ALA A 45 20.30 1.32 -13.28
C ALA A 45 21.16 1.96 -14.38
N GLY A 46 22.49 1.81 -14.33
CA GLY A 46 23.41 2.42 -15.30
C GLY A 46 23.47 3.95 -15.20
N VAL A 47 23.25 4.51 -14.01
CA VAL A 47 23.24 5.96 -13.76
C VAL A 47 24.28 6.36 -12.70
N GLY A 48 24.66 7.64 -12.66
CA GLY A 48 25.47 8.17 -11.57
C GLY A 48 24.66 8.41 -10.30
N LYS A 49 25.29 8.31 -9.12
CA LYS A 49 24.67 8.54 -7.80
C LYS A 49 23.91 9.88 -7.71
N GLN A 50 24.49 10.94 -8.27
CA GLN A 50 23.90 12.28 -8.32
C GLN A 50 22.61 12.34 -9.14
N THR A 51 22.43 11.41 -10.08
CA THR A 51 21.17 11.30 -10.84
C THR A 51 20.05 10.85 -9.92
N ILE A 52 20.30 9.92 -8.99
CA ILE A 52 19.32 9.48 -7.99
C ILE A 52 19.00 10.61 -7.02
N TYR A 53 20.02 11.25 -6.43
CA TYR A 53 19.81 12.31 -5.43
C TYR A 53 19.11 13.56 -5.95
N ARG A 54 19.01 13.74 -7.28
CA ARG A 54 18.21 14.81 -7.87
C ARG A 54 16.71 14.67 -7.54
N TRP A 55 16.24 13.44 -7.33
CA TRP A 55 14.81 13.15 -7.13
C TRP A 55 14.50 12.55 -5.76
N TRP A 56 15.42 11.76 -5.19
CA TRP A 56 15.20 11.04 -3.95
C TRP A 56 16.25 11.39 -2.91
N SER A 57 15.78 11.75 -1.72
CA SER A 57 16.61 12.07 -0.56
C SER A 57 17.31 10.86 0.05
N SER A 58 16.75 9.65 -0.11
CA SER A 58 17.21 8.44 0.56
C SER A 58 16.88 7.18 -0.26
N LYS A 59 17.48 6.04 0.14
CA LYS A 59 17.15 4.73 -0.44
C LYS A 59 15.69 4.34 -0.21
N GLY A 60 15.16 4.73 0.94
CA GLY A 60 13.76 4.52 1.29
C GLY A 60 12.81 5.35 0.43
N SER A 61 13.14 6.60 0.09
CA SER A 61 12.27 7.39 -0.82
C SER A 61 12.27 6.86 -2.25
N VAL A 62 13.36 6.24 -2.72
CA VAL A 62 13.35 5.47 -3.98
C VAL A 62 12.37 4.30 -3.90
N LEU A 63 12.38 3.55 -2.79
CA LEU A 63 11.45 2.42 -2.61
C LEU A 63 9.99 2.84 -2.47
N LEU A 64 9.71 3.93 -1.75
CA LEU A 64 8.36 4.47 -1.65
C LEU A 64 7.84 4.86 -3.05
N ASP A 65 8.66 5.55 -3.84
CA ASP A 65 8.30 5.84 -5.22
C ASP A 65 8.12 4.59 -6.06
N ALA A 66 9.00 3.59 -5.92
CA ALA A 66 8.90 2.35 -6.68
C ALA A 66 7.60 1.61 -6.33
N TYR A 67 7.24 1.56 -5.04
CA TYR A 67 5.98 0.98 -4.57
C TYR A 67 4.78 1.73 -5.16
N LEU A 68 4.77 3.06 -5.06
CA LEU A 68 3.68 3.89 -5.59
C LEU A 68 3.55 3.76 -7.12
N ASN A 69 4.65 3.62 -7.87
CA ASN A 69 4.60 3.46 -9.33
C ASN A 69 4.28 2.01 -9.75
N ALA A 70 4.67 1.01 -8.96
CA ALA A 70 4.27 -0.39 -9.19
C ALA A 70 2.77 -0.58 -8.94
N ASN A 71 2.23 0.09 -7.91
CA ASN A 71 0.80 0.08 -7.59
C ASN A 71 -0.02 1.02 -8.50
N VAL A 72 0.58 1.82 -9.38
CA VAL A 72 -0.14 2.50 -10.48
C VAL A 72 -0.43 1.53 -11.64
N GLY A 73 0.13 0.32 -11.63
CA GLY A 73 -0.37 -0.81 -12.44
C GLY A 73 -1.57 -1.54 -11.80
N GLY A 74 -1.92 -1.16 -10.57
CA GLY A 74 -3.14 -1.50 -9.85
C GLY A 74 -3.87 -0.22 -9.49
N GLU A 75 -4.11 0.66 -10.47
CA GLU A 75 -5.34 1.45 -10.38
C GLU A 75 -6.44 0.47 -9.97
N PRO A 76 -7.29 0.79 -8.97
CA PRO A 76 -8.47 -0.02 -8.78
C PRO A 76 -9.11 -0.16 -10.16
N GLU A 77 -9.35 -1.41 -10.60
CA GLU A 77 -9.99 -1.67 -11.90
C GLU A 77 -11.29 -0.86 -12.05
N ASP A 78 -11.82 -0.37 -10.92
CA ASP A 78 -12.83 0.65 -10.81
C ASP A 78 -12.27 2.04 -10.38
N PRO A 79 -12.36 3.07 -11.23
CA PRO A 79 -12.13 4.47 -10.86
C PRO A 79 -13.00 5.00 -9.70
N GLN A 80 -13.98 4.22 -9.22
CA GLN A 80 -14.97 4.63 -8.21
C GLN A 80 -14.63 4.29 -6.76
N GLY A 81 -13.43 3.78 -6.47
CA GLY A 81 -12.97 3.55 -5.10
C GLY A 81 -13.36 2.17 -4.55
N LEU A 82 -13.63 2.07 -3.24
CA LEU A 82 -14.00 0.80 -2.61
C LEU A 82 -15.44 0.39 -2.97
N PRO A 83 -15.74 -0.92 -3.07
CA PRO A 83 -17.09 -1.42 -3.34
C PRO A 83 -18.14 -0.80 -2.42
N ASN A 84 -19.27 -0.38 -3.00
CA ASN A 84 -20.40 0.23 -2.29
C ASN A 84 -21.73 -0.34 -2.80
N THR A 85 -21.95 -1.64 -2.55
CA THR A 85 -23.05 -2.43 -3.12
C THR A 85 -24.37 -2.31 -2.35
N GLY A 86 -24.34 -1.65 -1.18
CA GLY A 86 -25.47 -1.63 -0.25
C GLY A 86 -25.39 -2.71 0.85
N ASP A 87 -24.33 -3.53 0.84
CA ASP A 87 -24.01 -4.49 1.90
C ASP A 87 -22.57 -4.22 2.40
N LEU A 88 -22.47 -3.55 3.55
CA LEU A 88 -21.16 -3.20 4.13
C LEU A 88 -20.31 -4.44 4.46
N VAL A 89 -20.92 -5.53 4.92
CA VAL A 89 -20.20 -6.74 5.30
C VAL A 89 -19.62 -7.40 4.06
N ALA A 90 -20.42 -7.54 3.00
CA ALA A 90 -19.94 -8.08 1.72
C ALA A 90 -18.83 -7.20 1.12
N ASP A 91 -18.99 -5.88 1.16
CA ASP A 91 -18.00 -4.94 0.63
C ASP A 91 -16.68 -5.01 1.41
N MET A 92 -16.71 -5.01 2.75
CA MET A 92 -15.48 -5.11 3.56
C MET A 92 -14.80 -6.47 3.43
N ARG A 93 -15.55 -7.56 3.23
CA ARG A 93 -14.97 -8.87 2.87
C ARG A 93 -14.22 -8.80 1.55
N ALA A 94 -14.83 -8.23 0.51
CA ALA A 94 -14.18 -8.10 -0.79
C ALA A 94 -12.88 -7.28 -0.70
N VAL A 95 -12.90 -6.16 0.03
CA VAL A 95 -11.72 -5.31 0.24
C VAL A 95 -10.61 -6.03 0.99
N LEU A 96 -10.93 -6.74 2.10
CA LEU A 96 -9.90 -7.45 2.84
C LEU A 96 -9.37 -8.67 2.08
N ARG A 97 -10.18 -9.38 1.29
CA ARG A 97 -9.70 -10.48 0.43
C ARG A 97 -8.74 -9.99 -0.64
N ALA A 98 -9.05 -8.86 -1.29
CA ALA A 98 -8.10 -8.23 -2.22
C ALA A 98 -6.80 -7.83 -1.51
N THR A 99 -6.89 -7.34 -0.26
CA THR A 99 -5.70 -7.08 0.58
C THR A 99 -4.92 -8.37 0.88
N VAL A 100 -5.60 -9.50 1.13
CA VAL A 100 -4.94 -10.80 1.33
C VAL A 100 -4.19 -11.22 0.06
N ASP A 101 -4.80 -11.05 -1.11
CA ASP A 101 -4.19 -11.39 -2.40
C ASP A 101 -2.93 -10.56 -2.67
N GLU A 102 -3.02 -9.25 -2.47
CA GLU A 102 -1.88 -8.34 -2.60
C GLU A 102 -0.76 -8.73 -1.64
N LEU A 103 -1.07 -8.94 -0.36
CA LEU A 103 -0.06 -9.22 0.67
C LEU A 103 0.56 -10.62 0.58
N ASN A 104 -0.10 -11.58 -0.08
CA ASN A 104 0.44 -12.92 -0.32
C ASN A 104 1.15 -13.06 -1.68
N ASP A 105 1.05 -12.06 -2.56
CA ASP A 105 1.73 -12.09 -3.85
C ASP A 105 3.20 -11.66 -3.68
N PRO A 106 4.18 -12.52 -4.04
CA PRO A 106 5.61 -12.21 -3.93
C PRO A 106 6.05 -10.89 -4.59
N ARG A 107 5.31 -10.43 -5.60
CA ARG A 107 5.56 -9.18 -6.34
C ARG A 107 5.32 -7.95 -5.47
N PHE A 108 4.34 -8.01 -4.56
CA PHE A 108 3.98 -6.89 -3.68
C PHE A 108 4.50 -7.09 -2.25
N GLU A 109 4.51 -8.34 -1.76
CA GLU A 109 4.86 -8.61 -0.37
C GLU A 109 6.31 -8.20 -0.03
N ARG A 110 7.27 -8.46 -0.94
CA ARG A 110 8.70 -8.25 -0.66
C ARG A 110 9.05 -6.76 -0.68
N PRO A 111 8.64 -5.98 -1.71
CA PRO A 111 8.86 -4.54 -1.71
C PRO A 111 8.19 -3.86 -0.52
N LEU A 112 6.96 -4.27 -0.17
CA LEU A 112 6.24 -3.65 0.95
C LEU A 112 6.93 -3.91 2.29
N ARG A 113 7.41 -5.12 2.57
CA ARG A 113 8.19 -5.40 3.79
C ARG A 113 9.48 -4.58 3.86
N ALA A 114 10.19 -4.47 2.74
CA ALA A 114 11.40 -3.67 2.67
C ALA A 114 11.11 -2.18 2.92
N LEU A 115 10.01 -1.66 2.36
CA LEU A 115 9.54 -0.31 2.63
C LEU A 115 9.15 -0.13 4.10
N THR A 116 8.48 -1.10 4.74
CA THR A 116 8.19 -1.04 6.17
C THR A 116 9.46 -0.93 7.01
N VAL A 117 10.49 -1.72 6.71
CA VAL A 117 11.79 -1.60 7.40
C VAL A 117 12.38 -0.21 7.20
N ALA A 118 12.36 0.31 5.97
CA ALA A 118 12.86 1.64 5.67
C ALA A 118 12.13 2.73 6.47
N VAL A 119 10.80 2.65 6.56
CA VAL A 119 9.95 3.59 7.28
C VAL A 119 10.22 3.56 8.78
N LEU A 120 10.48 2.39 9.37
CA LEU A 120 10.81 2.25 10.78
C LEU A 120 12.18 2.84 11.16
N GLU A 121 13.10 2.93 10.19
CA GLU A 121 14.47 3.43 10.41
C GLU A 121 14.64 4.94 10.14
N ASP A 122 13.71 5.59 9.44
CA ASP A 122 13.83 6.98 8.96
C ASP A 122 12.54 7.79 9.18
N GLU A 123 12.56 8.71 10.16
CA GLU A 123 11.42 9.58 10.49
C GLU A 123 10.97 10.46 9.31
N SER A 124 11.89 10.91 8.47
CA SER A 124 11.57 11.75 7.32
C SER A 124 10.82 10.95 6.26
N LEU A 125 11.24 9.70 6.05
CA LEU A 125 10.53 8.77 5.18
C LEU A 125 9.18 8.37 5.78
N ALA A 126 9.08 8.17 7.10
CA ALA A 126 7.80 7.89 7.76
C ALA A 126 6.77 9.00 7.52
N ALA A 127 7.18 10.26 7.61
CA ALA A 127 6.34 11.40 7.27
C ALA A 127 5.96 11.45 5.78
N GLU A 128 6.86 11.04 4.90
CA GLU A 128 6.60 10.94 3.47
C GLU A 128 5.61 9.81 3.14
N TYR A 129 5.83 8.62 3.68
CA TYR A 129 4.95 7.45 3.59
C TYR A 129 3.55 7.78 4.11
N SER A 130 3.46 8.43 5.27
CA SER A 130 2.19 8.82 5.87
C SER A 130 1.38 9.73 4.94
N ARG A 131 2.00 10.81 4.43
CA ARG A 131 1.31 11.75 3.54
C ARG A 131 0.93 11.15 2.18
N ARG A 132 1.78 10.30 1.61
CA ARG A 132 1.64 9.87 0.21
C ARG A 132 0.89 8.55 0.05
N LEU A 133 0.82 7.73 1.09
CA LEU A 133 0.20 6.41 1.02
C LEU A 133 -0.80 6.15 2.15
N ASP A 134 -0.37 6.28 3.42
CA ASP A 134 -1.21 5.90 4.57
C ASP A 134 -2.48 6.77 4.67
N GLU A 135 -2.32 8.09 4.70
CA GLU A 135 -3.42 9.02 4.87
C GLU A 135 -4.43 8.97 3.71
N PRO A 136 -4.02 9.00 2.41
CA PRO A 136 -4.96 8.82 1.30
C PRO A 136 -5.73 7.49 1.37
N THR A 137 -5.04 6.40 1.69
CA THR A 137 -5.67 5.07 1.81
C THR A 137 -6.65 5.02 2.97
N ARG A 138 -6.30 5.62 4.11
CA ARG A 138 -7.17 5.75 5.29
C ARG A 138 -8.40 6.59 4.98
N GLN A 139 -8.26 7.70 4.28
CA GLN A 139 -9.42 8.54 3.91
C GLN A 139 -10.37 7.82 2.95
N MET A 140 -9.85 7.11 1.94
CA MET A 140 -10.67 6.28 1.05
C MET A 140 -11.52 5.26 1.84
N LYS A 141 -10.91 4.58 2.81
CA LYS A 141 -11.62 3.64 3.70
C LYS A 141 -12.69 4.35 4.55
N LYS A 142 -12.36 5.50 5.13
CA LYS A 142 -13.31 6.31 5.91
C LYS A 142 -14.46 6.83 5.06
N GLU A 143 -14.23 7.21 3.81
CA GLU A 143 -15.29 7.63 2.89
C GLU A 143 -16.30 6.51 2.63
N ARG A 144 -15.82 5.28 2.44
CA ARG A 144 -16.71 4.11 2.32
C ARG A 144 -17.51 3.88 3.60
N LEU A 145 -16.90 3.99 4.78
CA LEU A 145 -17.61 3.84 6.06
C LEU A 145 -18.62 4.97 6.29
N ARG A 146 -18.29 6.22 5.94
CA ARG A 146 -19.24 7.35 5.97
C ARG A 146 -20.42 7.12 5.03
N ALA A 147 -20.21 6.51 3.87
CA ALA A 147 -21.31 6.12 2.99
C ALA A 147 -22.22 5.08 3.65
N ALA A 148 -21.65 4.11 4.37
CA ALA A 148 -22.39 3.13 5.15
C ALA A 148 -23.24 3.78 6.26
N GLN A 149 -22.68 4.79 6.96
CA GLN A 149 -23.43 5.56 7.95
C GLN A 149 -24.64 6.28 7.33
N ARG A 150 -24.45 6.94 6.17
CA ARG A 150 -25.55 7.61 5.45
C ARG A 150 -26.64 6.65 4.97
N GLN A 151 -26.26 5.39 4.70
CA GLN A 151 -27.17 4.33 4.28
C GLN A 151 -27.79 3.56 5.47
N GLY A 152 -27.46 3.93 6.71
CA GLY A 152 -27.97 3.24 7.92
C GLY A 152 -27.37 1.86 8.17
N GLN A 153 -26.29 1.48 7.48
CA GLN A 153 -25.58 0.21 7.66
C GLN A 153 -24.60 0.22 8.83
N LEU A 154 -24.18 1.42 9.28
CA LEU A 154 -23.23 1.63 10.36
C LEU A 154 -23.75 2.75 11.27
N SER A 155 -23.58 2.61 12.59
CA SER A 155 -23.98 3.65 13.54
C SER A 155 -23.28 4.99 13.24
N SER A 156 -23.97 6.12 13.43
CA SER A 156 -23.37 7.45 13.31
C SER A 156 -22.33 7.75 14.38
N ASP A 157 -22.37 7.01 15.49
CA ASP A 157 -21.64 7.36 16.72
C ASP A 157 -20.32 6.59 16.85
N VAL A 158 -20.03 5.65 15.95
CA VAL A 158 -18.75 4.94 15.95
C VAL A 158 -17.63 5.79 15.37
N ASP A 159 -16.48 5.73 16.02
CA ASP A 159 -15.24 6.31 15.54
C ASP A 159 -14.73 5.53 14.32
N LEU A 160 -14.74 6.17 13.16
CA LEU A 160 -14.30 5.55 11.91
C LEU A 160 -12.81 5.23 11.89
N ASP A 161 -11.97 5.97 12.62
CA ASP A 161 -10.55 5.64 12.75
C ASP A 161 -10.39 4.32 13.50
N ALA A 162 -11.12 4.14 14.60
CA ALA A 162 -11.12 2.89 15.35
C ALA A 162 -11.65 1.70 14.52
N VAL A 163 -12.68 1.90 13.70
CA VAL A 163 -13.19 0.85 12.79
C VAL A 163 -12.13 0.47 11.76
N VAL A 164 -11.47 1.44 11.13
CA VAL A 164 -10.37 1.18 10.18
C VAL A 164 -9.23 0.44 10.86
N ASP A 165 -8.79 0.89 12.04
CA ASP A 165 -7.69 0.25 12.75
C ASP A 165 -8.03 -1.19 13.12
N THR A 166 -9.26 -1.45 13.58
CA THR A 166 -9.68 -2.80 13.99
C THR A 166 -9.80 -3.76 12.80
N LEU A 167 -10.18 -3.27 11.61
CA LEU A 167 -10.27 -4.10 10.41
C LEU A 167 -8.89 -4.37 9.77
N PHE A 168 -8.01 -3.38 9.72
CA PHE A 168 -6.78 -3.46 8.91
C PHE A 168 -5.50 -3.70 9.73
N ALA A 169 -5.40 -3.22 10.97
CA ALA A 169 -4.19 -3.40 11.77
C ALA A 169 -3.90 -4.87 12.11
N PRO A 170 -4.90 -5.72 12.47
CA PRO A 170 -4.64 -7.15 12.70
C PRO A 170 -4.13 -7.87 11.45
N VAL A 171 -4.63 -7.51 10.27
CA VAL A 171 -4.18 -8.04 8.97
C VAL A 171 -2.72 -7.68 8.73
N ALA A 172 -2.37 -6.40 8.85
CA ALA A 172 -1.01 -5.91 8.69
C ALA A 172 -0.05 -6.53 9.72
N GLN A 173 -0.43 -6.58 10.99
CA GLN A 173 0.38 -7.18 12.07
C GLN A 173 0.62 -8.67 11.82
N ARG A 174 -0.43 -9.43 11.51
CA ARG A 174 -0.35 -10.87 11.26
C ARG A 174 0.56 -11.17 10.09
N TRP A 175 0.43 -10.40 9.01
CA TRP A 175 1.30 -10.49 7.87
C TRP A 175 2.74 -10.11 8.24
N LEU A 176 2.99 -8.92 8.78
CA LEU A 176 4.34 -8.43 9.12
C LEU A 176 5.09 -9.41 10.03
N LEU A 177 4.47 -9.84 11.12
CA LEU A 177 5.11 -10.68 12.13
C LEU A 177 4.99 -12.19 11.83
N ARG A 178 4.35 -12.57 10.72
CA ARG A 178 4.09 -13.98 10.36
C ARG A 178 3.44 -14.77 11.51
N SER A 179 2.57 -14.13 12.28
CA SER A 179 1.95 -14.73 13.47
C SER A 179 0.88 -15.77 13.15
N GLY A 180 0.59 -15.99 11.85
CA GLY A 180 -0.25 -17.06 11.34
C GLY A 180 -0.48 -16.89 9.83
N PRO A 181 -1.15 -17.86 9.17
CA PRO A 181 -1.49 -17.73 7.76
C PRO A 181 -2.46 -16.57 7.55
N LEU A 182 -2.26 -15.80 6.49
CA LEU A 182 -3.18 -14.74 6.06
C LEU A 182 -4.12 -15.33 5.00
N THR A 183 -5.35 -15.63 5.41
CA THR A 183 -6.36 -16.30 4.59
C THR A 183 -7.63 -15.46 4.49
N TYR A 184 -8.45 -15.74 3.47
CA TYR A 184 -9.78 -15.12 3.36
C TYR A 184 -10.66 -15.44 4.56
N GLU A 185 -10.63 -16.69 5.04
CA GLU A 185 -11.39 -17.13 6.23
C GLU A 185 -11.06 -16.27 7.46
N TYR A 186 -9.78 -16.00 7.71
CA TYR A 186 -9.36 -15.13 8.80
C TYR A 186 -9.94 -13.71 8.65
N THR A 187 -9.85 -13.12 7.46
CA THR A 187 -10.38 -11.78 7.22
C THR A 187 -11.92 -11.74 7.24
N ASP A 188 -12.59 -12.79 6.78
CA ASP A 188 -14.05 -12.88 6.79
C ASP A 188 -14.58 -12.93 8.23
N HIS A 189 -13.92 -13.70 9.11
CA HIS A 189 -14.23 -13.72 10.54
C HIS A 189 -13.91 -12.39 11.22
N LEU A 190 -12.85 -11.70 10.81
CA LEU A 190 -12.52 -10.37 11.33
C LEU A 190 -13.62 -9.36 10.97
N VAL A 191 -14.08 -9.32 9.71
CA VAL A 191 -15.19 -8.45 9.28
C VAL A 191 -16.45 -8.74 10.06
N GLU A 192 -16.83 -10.02 10.18
CA GLU A 192 -18.01 -10.42 10.96
C GLU A 192 -17.88 -9.93 12.41
N THR A 193 -16.79 -10.27 13.08
CA THR A 193 -16.55 -9.89 14.48
C THR A 193 -16.65 -8.38 14.71
N VAL A 194 -16.11 -7.58 13.79
CA VAL A 194 -16.09 -6.11 13.92
C VAL A 194 -17.43 -5.47 13.59
N LEU A 195 -18.12 -5.94 12.54
CA LEU A 195 -19.34 -5.28 12.05
C LEU A 195 -20.63 -5.85 12.64
N THR A 196 -20.67 -7.13 13.00
CA THR A 196 -21.84 -7.78 13.62
C THR A 196 -21.66 -7.97 15.12
N GLY A 197 -20.44 -7.80 15.63
CA GLY A 197 -20.09 -7.95 17.03
C GLY A 197 -19.81 -9.41 17.43
N LEU A 198 -19.32 -9.59 18.66
CA LEU A 198 -19.11 -10.91 19.24
C LEU A 198 -20.45 -11.50 19.71
N PRO A 199 -20.82 -12.72 19.30
CA PRO A 199 -22.01 -13.37 19.82
C PRO A 199 -21.88 -13.57 21.33
N ARG A 200 -22.90 -13.21 22.10
CA ARG A 200 -23.00 -13.60 23.51
C ARG A 200 -23.59 -15.01 23.57
N PRO A 201 -23.01 -15.95 24.33
CA PRO A 201 -23.68 -17.20 24.59
C PRO A 201 -25.00 -16.93 25.34
N GLY A 202 -26.14 -17.29 24.74
CA GLY A 202 -27.43 -17.38 25.45
C GLY A 202 -28.43 -16.22 25.33
N SER A 203 -28.42 -15.45 24.24
CA SER A 203 -29.54 -14.57 23.86
C SER A 203 -30.36 -15.16 22.73
#